data_AF-R0P045-F1
#
_entry.id   AF-R0P045-F1
#
_cell.length_a   1.000
_cell.length_b   1.000
_cell.length_c   1.000
_cell.angle_alpha   90.00
_cell.angle_beta   90.00
_cell.angle_gamma   90.00
#
_symmetry.space_group_name_H-M   'P 1'
#
loop_
_entity.id
_entity.type
_entity.pdbx_description
1 polymer ?
#
loop_
_entity_poly.entity_id
_entity_poly.type
_entity_poly.pdbx_seq_one_letter_code
_entity_poly.pdbx_strand_id
1 'polypeptide(L)'
;KPLYIMGLKDNAGLVKEYALVDAVEYQNVIVATTVEELLSKYANKNDLEIDNETTESIKGVVADLKSAVIKGDTVYFFKVDGKIYKVKASVSDDLPYLENGKSFEGQVGKDNYLKTFKVQ
;
A
#
# COMPACT_ATOMS: atom_id res chain seq x y z
N LYS A 1 -16.51 11.19 -9.71
CA LYS A 1 -16.44 11.85 -11.02
C LYS A 1 -15.65 10.95 -11.97
N PRO A 2 -16.07 10.76 -13.23
CA PRO A 2 -15.28 10.00 -14.20
C PRO A 2 -13.99 10.74 -14.55
N LEU A 3 -12.87 10.03 -14.62
CA LEU A 3 -11.54 10.56 -14.92
C LEU A 3 -10.87 9.69 -15.99
N TYR A 4 -10.08 10.31 -16.86
CA TYR A 4 -9.22 9.63 -17.82
C TYR A 4 -7.75 9.82 -17.48
N ILE A 5 -6.96 8.74 -17.54
CA ILE A 5 -5.50 8.81 -17.51
C ILE A 5 -4.99 8.68 -18.95
N MET A 6 -4.16 9.63 -19.39
CA MET A 6 -3.57 9.64 -20.73
C MET A 6 -2.06 9.78 -20.64
N GLY A 7 -1.33 9.00 -21.44
CA GLY A 7 0.11 9.17 -21.61
C GLY A 7 0.41 10.29 -22.61
N LEU A 8 1.26 11.24 -22.22
CA LEU A 8 1.72 12.33 -23.07
C LEU A 8 3.07 11.95 -23.70
N LYS A 9 3.12 12.00 -25.03
CA LYS A 9 4.29 11.66 -25.82
C LYS A 9 5.09 12.91 -26.18
N ASP A 10 6.40 12.77 -26.23
CA ASP A 10 7.26 13.80 -26.81
C ASP A 10 7.27 13.74 -28.35
N ASN A 11 8.04 14.64 -28.98
CA ASN A 11 8.20 14.68 -30.43
C ASN A 11 8.81 13.39 -31.03
N ALA A 12 9.46 12.55 -30.21
CA ALA A 12 10.00 11.26 -30.63
C ALA A 12 8.98 10.11 -30.43
N GLY A 13 7.78 10.40 -29.92
CA GLY A 13 6.72 9.42 -29.70
C GLY A 13 6.84 8.64 -28.38
N LEU A 14 7.80 8.99 -27.52
CA LEU A 14 8.02 8.34 -26.24
C LEU A 14 7.12 8.95 -25.16
N VAL A 15 6.43 8.12 -24.38
CA VAL A 15 5.65 8.60 -23.23
C VAL A 15 6.60 9.11 -22.17
N LYS A 16 6.47 10.40 -21.82
CA LYS A 16 7.31 11.06 -20.80
C LYS A 16 6.51 11.56 -19.60
N GLU A 17 5.23 11.82 -19.79
CA GLU A 17 4.35 12.34 -18.76
C GLU A 17 2.99 11.65 -18.81
N TYR A 18 2.22 11.83 -17.75
CA TYR A 18 0.86 11.33 -17.59
C TYR A 18 -0.06 12.50 -17.25
N ALA A 19 -1.25 12.50 -17.85
CA ALA A 19 -2.30 13.47 -17.59
C ALA A 19 -3.52 12.77 -16.98
N LEU A 20 -4.08 13.35 -15.92
CA LEU A 20 -5.38 12.99 -15.35
C LEU A 20 -6.38 14.09 -15.73
N VAL A 21 -7.40 13.74 -16.52
CA VAL A 21 -8.38 14.68 -17.08
C VAL A 21 -9.76 14.41 -16.48
N ASP A 22 -10.42 15.45 -15.99
CA ASP A 22 -11.83 15.40 -15.61
C ASP A 22 -12.71 15.25 -16.85
N ALA A 23 -13.47 14.15 -16.92
CA ALA A 23 -14.30 13.84 -18.09
C ALA A 23 -15.53 14.75 -18.22
N VAL A 24 -15.86 15.51 -17.18
CA VAL A 24 -16.93 16.52 -17.20
C VAL A 24 -16.35 17.90 -17.50
N GLU A 25 -15.21 18.23 -16.89
CA GLU A 25 -14.52 19.51 -17.05
C GLU A 25 -13.14 19.33 -17.69
N TYR A 26 -13.09 19.20 -19.02
CA TYR A 26 -11.84 18.94 -19.76
C TYR A 26 -10.71 19.95 -19.58
N GLN A 27 -10.98 21.14 -19.03
CA GLN A 27 -9.96 22.12 -18.67
C GLN A 27 -9.24 21.77 -17.35
N ASN A 28 -9.84 20.92 -16.51
CA ASN A 28 -9.26 20.45 -15.26
C ASN A 28 -8.35 19.25 -15.54
N VAL A 29 -7.06 19.55 -15.73
CA VAL A 29 -6.02 18.57 -16.03
C VAL A 29 -4.91 18.64 -14.98
N ILE A 30 -4.48 17.48 -14.50
CA ILE A 30 -3.26 17.33 -13.69
C ILE A 30 -2.23 16.62 -14.54
N VAL A 31 -1.00 17.12 -14.59
CA VAL A 31 0.11 16.48 -15.31
C VAL A 31 1.25 16.16 -14.34
N ALA A 32 1.88 15.01 -14.53
CA ALA A 32 3.01 14.55 -13.75
C ALA A 32 3.91 13.60 -14.54
N THR A 33 5.15 13.43 -14.09
CA THR A 33 6.14 12.59 -14.77
C THR A 33 5.96 11.10 -14.44
N THR A 34 5.36 10.79 -13.29
CA THR A 34 5.02 9.43 -12.87
C THR A 34 3.56 9.33 -12.48
N VAL A 35 2.99 8.12 -12.54
CA VAL A 35 1.60 7.86 -12.11
C VAL A 35 1.43 8.12 -10.61
N GLU A 36 2.45 7.81 -9.81
CA GLU A 36 2.42 8.01 -8.36
C GLU A 36 2.38 9.51 -7.99
N GLU A 37 3.17 10.33 -8.66
CA GLU A 37 3.12 11.79 -8.53
C GLU A 37 1.76 12.34 -9.00
N LEU A 38 1.21 11.79 -10.09
CA LEU A 38 -0.10 12.18 -10.63
C LEU A 38 -1.23 11.97 -9.61
N LEU A 39 -1.27 10.76 -9.02
CA LEU A 39 -2.25 10.40 -8.01
C LEU A 39 -2.08 11.24 -6.74
N SER A 40 -0.83 11.45 -6.31
CA SER A 40 -0.52 12.32 -5.16
C SER A 40 -1.03 13.74 -5.36
N LYS A 41 -0.81 14.34 -6.54
CA LYS A 41 -1.35 15.68 -6.88
C LYS A 41 -2.88 15.70 -6.89
N TYR A 42 -3.51 14.67 -7.45
CA TYR A 42 -4.96 14.55 -7.46
C TYR A 42 -5.54 14.48 -6.05
N ALA A 43 -4.94 13.66 -5.19
CA ALA A 43 -5.38 13.52 -3.82
C ALA A 43 -5.21 14.80 -3.01
N ASN A 44 -4.04 15.46 -3.08
CA ASN A 44 -3.83 16.75 -2.44
C ASN A 44 -4.86 17.80 -2.89
N LYS A 45 -5.20 17.83 -4.19
CA LYS A 45 -6.21 18.75 -4.72
C LYS A 45 -7.63 18.48 -4.19
N ASN A 46 -7.93 17.23 -3.82
CA ASN A 46 -9.25 16.79 -3.40
C ASN A 46 -9.32 16.43 -1.90
N ASP A 47 -8.30 16.77 -1.13
CA ASP A 47 -8.18 16.42 0.30
C ASP A 47 -8.39 14.93 0.58
N LEU A 48 -7.80 14.09 -0.28
CA LEU A 48 -7.82 12.63 -0.14
C LEU A 48 -6.52 12.18 0.52
N GLU A 49 -6.62 11.28 1.49
CA GLU A 49 -5.45 10.56 1.99
C GLU A 49 -5.05 9.48 0.98
N ILE A 50 -3.85 9.60 0.39
CA ILE A 50 -3.21 8.49 -0.31
C ILE A 50 -2.19 7.86 0.64
N ASP A 51 -2.37 6.57 0.90
CA ASP A 51 -1.42 5.74 1.64
C ASP A 51 -0.21 5.43 0.74
N ASN A 52 0.60 6.45 0.40
CA ASN A 52 1.90 6.32 -0.27
C ASN A 52 2.97 5.94 0.76
N GLU A 53 2.72 4.92 1.57
CA GLU A 53 3.74 4.42 2.48
C GLU A 53 4.74 3.59 1.68
N THR A 54 6.01 4.03 1.69
CA THR A 54 7.12 3.20 1.25
C THR A 54 7.08 1.90 2.03
N THR A 55 6.83 0.79 1.35
CA THR A 55 6.85 -0.53 1.95
C THR A 55 8.16 -1.25 1.66
N GLU A 56 8.68 -1.97 2.64
CA GLU A 56 9.83 -2.86 2.47
C GLU A 56 9.37 -4.31 2.38
N SER A 57 9.99 -5.09 1.49
CA SER A 57 9.74 -6.53 1.43
C SER A 57 10.42 -7.23 2.60
N ILE A 58 9.67 -8.04 3.33
CA ILE A 58 10.16 -8.83 4.46
C ILE A 58 9.82 -10.30 4.29
N LYS A 59 10.76 -11.17 4.69
CA LYS A 59 10.56 -12.60 4.86
C LYS A 59 11.08 -13.01 6.23
N GLY A 60 10.47 -14.01 6.84
CA GLY A 60 10.91 -14.48 8.14
C GLY A 60 10.07 -15.64 8.67
N VAL A 61 10.40 -16.05 9.88
CA VAL A 61 9.68 -17.10 10.61
C VAL A 61 8.93 -16.46 11.77
N VAL A 62 7.65 -16.81 11.90
CA VAL A 62 6.76 -16.29 12.94
C VAL A 62 7.16 -16.87 14.30
N ALA A 63 7.40 -16.00 15.28
CA ALA A 63 7.60 -16.39 16.68
C ALA A 63 6.72 -15.54 17.62
N ASP A 64 6.36 -16.09 18.77
CA ASP A 64 5.57 -15.40 19.80
C ASP A 64 4.27 -14.75 19.29
N LEU A 65 3.49 -15.46 18.47
CA LEU A 65 2.23 -14.94 17.94
C LEU A 65 1.24 -14.59 19.07
N LYS A 66 0.73 -13.36 19.05
CA LYS A 66 -0.30 -12.83 19.96
C LYS A 66 -1.30 -11.97 19.19
N SER A 67 -2.45 -11.69 19.76
CA SER A 67 -3.42 -10.75 19.20
C SER A 67 -3.99 -9.79 20.24
N ALA A 68 -4.42 -8.62 19.78
CA ALA A 68 -5.14 -7.63 20.58
C ALA A 68 -6.11 -6.84 19.70
N VAL A 69 -7.19 -6.33 20.30
CA VAL A 69 -8.13 -5.43 19.61
C VAL A 69 -7.66 -3.99 19.81
N ILE A 70 -7.41 -3.26 18.72
CA ILE A 70 -6.96 -1.87 18.72
C ILE A 70 -7.93 -1.06 17.87
N LYS A 71 -8.65 -0.12 18.49
CA LYS A 71 -9.62 0.75 17.81
C LYS A 71 -10.66 -0.02 16.97
N GLY A 72 -11.07 -1.20 17.43
CA GLY A 72 -12.06 -2.05 16.74
C GLY A 72 -11.46 -3.07 15.76
N ASP A 73 -10.18 -2.94 15.40
CA ASP A 73 -9.49 -3.91 14.56
C ASP A 73 -8.80 -4.98 15.41
N THR A 74 -8.92 -6.26 15.05
CA THR A 74 -8.06 -7.31 15.59
C THR A 74 -6.68 -7.22 14.93
N VAL A 75 -5.65 -7.01 15.73
CA VAL A 75 -4.25 -6.90 15.29
C VAL A 75 -3.45 -8.06 15.87
N TYR A 76 -2.76 -8.80 14.99
CA TYR A 76 -1.81 -9.84 15.35
C TYR A 76 -0.40 -9.26 15.47
N PHE A 77 0.35 -9.74 16.46
CA PHE A 77 1.71 -9.37 16.79
C PHE A 77 2.57 -10.61 16.76
N PHE A 78 3.73 -10.53 16.13
CA PHE A 78 4.70 -11.61 16.13
C PHE A 78 6.11 -11.04 16.07
N LYS A 79 7.09 -11.84 16.49
CA LYS A 79 8.50 -11.51 16.43
C LYS A 79 9.17 -12.15 15.22
N VAL A 80 10.10 -11.40 14.63
CA VAL A 80 11.04 -11.88 13.62
C VAL A 80 12.39 -11.24 13.95
N ASP A 81 13.41 -12.07 14.17
CA ASP A 81 14.78 -11.64 14.51
C ASP A 81 14.83 -10.59 15.64
N GLY A 82 14.02 -10.80 16.69
CA GLY A 82 13.95 -9.92 17.86
C GLY A 82 13.16 -8.62 17.67
N LYS A 83 12.66 -8.31 16.47
CA LYS A 83 11.76 -7.18 16.20
C LYS A 83 10.30 -7.62 16.21
N ILE A 84 9.41 -6.75 16.70
CA ILE A 84 7.97 -6.98 16.72
C ILE A 84 7.35 -6.38 15.46
N TYR A 85 6.55 -7.21 14.77
CA TYR A 85 5.74 -6.85 13.62
C TYR A 85 4.26 -6.97 13.94
N LYS A 86 3.45 -6.20 13.23
CA LYS A 86 2.00 -6.10 13.43
C LYS A 86 1.28 -6.36 12.12
N VAL A 87 0.15 -7.03 12.15
CA VAL A 87 -0.69 -7.24 10.96
C VAL A 87 -2.16 -7.25 11.37
N LYS A 88 -3.00 -6.52 10.63
CA LYS A 88 -4.45 -6.54 10.89
C LYS A 88 -5.04 -7.86 10.40
N ALA A 89 -6.01 -8.40 11.13
CA ALA A 89 -6.72 -9.62 10.73
C ALA A 89 -7.34 -9.51 9.33
N SER A 90 -7.71 -8.31 8.90
CA SER A 90 -8.27 -8.05 7.56
C SER A 90 -7.28 -8.24 6.41
N VAL A 91 -5.98 -8.40 6.68
CA VAL A 91 -4.94 -8.57 5.65
C VAL A 91 -4.87 -10.01 5.13
N SER A 92 -5.17 -11.00 5.97
CA SER A 92 -5.15 -12.42 5.58
C SER A 92 -6.00 -13.26 6.54
N ASP A 93 -6.84 -14.13 5.95
CA ASP A 93 -7.68 -15.08 6.68
C ASP A 93 -6.87 -16.21 7.34
N ASP A 94 -5.58 -16.35 7.02
CA ASP A 94 -4.69 -17.36 7.63
C ASP A 94 -4.26 -16.97 9.05
N LEU A 95 -4.33 -15.67 9.39
CA LEU A 95 -3.79 -15.13 10.65
C LEU A 95 -4.38 -15.75 11.92
N PRO A 96 -5.71 -16.01 12.03
CA PRO A 96 -6.28 -16.69 13.18
C PRO A 96 -5.79 -18.13 13.37
N TYR A 97 -5.28 -18.77 12.31
CA TYR A 97 -4.81 -20.15 12.30
C TYR A 97 -3.28 -20.26 12.22
N LEU A 98 -2.58 -19.12 12.25
CA LEU A 98 -1.14 -19.06 12.12
C LEU A 98 -0.46 -19.68 13.35
N GLU A 99 0.53 -20.52 13.12
CA GLU A 99 1.32 -21.17 14.16
C GLU A 99 2.75 -20.62 14.22
N ASN A 100 3.35 -20.66 15.40
CA ASN A 100 4.78 -20.36 15.54
C ASN A 100 5.62 -21.33 14.69
N GLY A 101 6.69 -20.82 14.08
CA GLY A 101 7.59 -21.60 13.23
C GLY A 101 7.21 -21.61 11.74
N LYS A 102 6.08 -21.00 11.35
CA LYS A 102 5.71 -20.84 9.94
C LYS A 102 6.51 -19.71 9.28
N SER A 103 6.95 -19.96 8.05
CA SER A 103 7.59 -18.94 7.21
C SER A 103 6.54 -18.06 6.55
N PHE A 104 6.85 -16.79 6.37
CA PHE A 104 5.97 -15.85 5.67
C PHE A 104 6.76 -14.90 4.76
N GLU A 105 6.05 -14.30 3.83
CA GLU A 105 6.49 -13.12 3.07
C GLU A 105 5.42 -12.03 3.13
N GLY A 106 5.88 -10.78 3.10
CA GLY A 106 4.97 -9.63 3.15
C GLY A 106 5.66 -8.31 2.87
N GLN A 107 4.85 -7.25 2.87
CA GLN A 107 5.29 -5.87 2.74
C GLN A 107 5.04 -5.15 4.06
N VAL A 108 6.09 -4.60 4.65
CA VAL A 108 6.03 -3.84 5.90
C VAL A 108 6.01 -2.34 5.59
N GLY A 109 5.02 -1.64 6.11
CA GLY A 109 4.90 -0.18 6.09
C GLY A 109 5.34 0.44 7.42
N LYS A 110 4.73 1.58 7.78
CA LYS A 110 5.12 2.32 8.99
C LYS A 110 4.87 1.53 10.28
N ASP A 111 5.68 1.83 11.29
CA ASP A 111 5.63 1.23 12.63
C ASP A 111 5.62 -0.32 12.63
N ASN A 112 6.23 -0.95 11.63
CA ASN A 112 6.24 -2.41 11.43
C ASN A 112 4.85 -3.03 11.17
N TYR A 113 3.90 -2.27 10.61
CA TYR A 113 2.63 -2.83 10.14
C TYR A 113 2.79 -3.48 8.77
N LEU A 114 2.45 -4.76 8.66
CA LEU A 114 2.38 -5.45 7.39
C LEU A 114 1.08 -5.08 6.67
N LYS A 115 1.23 -4.68 5.40
CA LYS A 115 0.14 -4.40 4.46
C LYS A 115 -0.24 -5.65 3.69
N THR A 116 0.71 -6.56 3.47
CA THR A 116 0.48 -7.88 2.88
C THR A 116 1.11 -8.95 3.76
N PHE A 117 0.49 -10.13 3.80
CA PHE A 117 0.97 -11.26 4.57
C PHE A 117 0.57 -12.56 3.88
N LYS A 118 1.56 -13.39 3.53
CA LYS A 118 1.34 -14.70 2.92
C LYS A 118 2.22 -15.73 3.61
N VAL A 119 1.59 -16.81 4.08
CA VAL A 119 2.27 -17.97 4.66
C VAL A 119 2.87 -18.83 3.54
N GLN A 120 4.05 -19.37 3.76
CA GLN A 120 4.73 -20.32 2.85
C GLN A 120 4.53 -21.78 3.27
#